data_AF-A0AAW0B0I5-F1
#
_entry.id   AF-A0AAW0B0I5-F1
#
_cell.length_a   1.000
_cell.length_b   1.000
_cell.length_c   1.000
_cell.angle_alpha   90.00
_cell.angle_beta   90.00
_cell.angle_gamma   90.00
#
_symmetry.space_group_name_H-M   'P 1'
#
loop_
_entity.id
_entity.type
_entity.pdbx_description
1 polymer ?
#
loop_
_entity_poly.entity_id
_entity_poly.type
_entity_poly.pdbx_seq_one_letter_code
_entity_poly.pdbx_strand_id
1 'polypeptide(L)'
;VRHAFYGLELVGLVGAVFMLVTATVWRKIVRRHPSWFNFMVTWIISCSSYIFFMGQPKDHEPNPNLCLIQAALIYSVPTLTSGATFALVIQVYMTLRSLLTLPKASGNLALVIAPYIPAFALFMLSLGLGLRDPSTVYRDALYCDMKTKLPQKASAIAVVIIMLCCLIVEVIIFKALRRAWITLNRDDRGSISVIVRVLAFTLVGMLIIILSLVFLIIPNYHNTAFNIAIAIIPVSSVIIFGTQQDIFTAWVSGFRTRKAHGEDTWDTAATSATDSRIPGSSSTGYFAFPPGYSHSTETSRAPSTVLAIEDQEEAERQKQKALDDAWAARRKRDEAARKARLEAEAAEALKGEIDWVRSGGILRDSNGNRDYARTEAIREELRLSAYEAALTERWNTYEARWADLAGKATRDRNKARDVRFVDVPWPVAPMNQQSPTLADLTVDRVEEFLLTVLKVRGCTVTKKERVRSSLLRWHPDKMTAVLGRVVDEDLPAVREGIHAIILSLHQLNSKVETTA
;
A
#
# COMPACT_ATOMS: atom_id res chain seq x y z
N VAL A 1 -24.47 19.01 17.59
CA VAL A 1 -24.16 17.57 17.74
C VAL A 1 -25.06 16.69 16.89
N ARG A 2 -26.38 16.65 17.15
CA ARG A 2 -27.34 15.82 16.38
C ARG A 2 -27.26 16.02 14.86
N HIS A 3 -27.26 17.26 14.39
CA HIS A 3 -27.13 17.55 12.96
C HIS A 3 -25.79 17.12 12.36
N ALA A 4 -24.70 17.24 13.13
CA ALA A 4 -23.38 16.79 12.69
C ALA A 4 -23.32 15.26 12.58
N PHE A 5 -23.88 14.54 13.56
CA PHE A 5 -23.96 13.08 13.55
C PHE A 5 -24.72 12.57 12.31
N TYR A 6 -25.97 13.00 12.13
CA TYR A 6 -26.77 12.56 10.98
C TYR A 6 -26.20 13.05 9.64
N GLY A 7 -25.59 14.24 9.61
CA GLY A 7 -24.93 14.76 8.41
C GLY A 7 -23.75 13.88 7.98
N LEU A 8 -22.90 13.46 8.93
CA LEU A 8 -21.77 12.58 8.65
C LEU A 8 -22.23 11.17 8.22
N GLU A 9 -23.23 10.59 8.90
CA GLU A 9 -23.82 9.30 8.51
C GLU A 9 -24.45 9.37 7.11
N LEU A 10 -25.13 10.47 6.77
CA LEU A 10 -25.73 10.66 5.45
C LEU A 10 -24.65 10.80 4.37
N VAL A 11 -23.57 11.53 4.63
CA VAL A 11 -22.41 11.63 3.72
C VAL A 11 -21.78 10.25 3.53
N GLY A 12 -21.64 9.46 4.59
CA GLY A 12 -21.19 8.08 4.53
C GLY A 12 -22.09 7.21 3.65
N LEU A 13 -23.41 7.27 3.86
CA LEU A 13 -24.40 6.50 3.10
C LEU A 13 -24.39 6.87 1.62
N VAL A 14 -24.56 8.15 1.30
CA VAL A 14 -24.60 8.65 -0.08
C VAL A 14 -23.28 8.35 -0.80
N GLY A 15 -22.16 8.54 -0.10
CA GLY A 15 -20.84 8.21 -0.62
C GLY A 15 -20.67 6.73 -0.94
N ALA A 16 -21.05 5.83 -0.03
CA ALA A 16 -20.94 4.39 -0.23
C ALA A 16 -21.84 3.89 -1.38
N VAL A 17 -23.08 4.39 -1.46
CA VAL A 17 -24.00 4.09 -2.57
C VAL A 17 -23.43 4.59 -3.90
N PHE A 18 -22.96 5.84 -3.94
CA PHE A 18 -22.37 6.42 -5.14
C PHE A 18 -21.16 5.62 -5.63
N MET A 19 -20.30 5.17 -4.72
CA MET A 19 -19.15 4.32 -5.04
C MET A 19 -19.56 2.95 -5.59
N LEU A 20 -20.58 2.32 -5.00
CA LEU A 20 -21.10 1.04 -5.45
C LEU A 20 -21.73 1.14 -6.84
N VAL A 21 -22.55 2.17 -7.08
CA VAL A 21 -23.15 2.45 -8.39
C VAL A 21 -22.08 2.76 -9.43
N THR A 22 -21.09 3.58 -9.08
CA THR A 22 -19.98 3.90 -10.00
C THR A 22 -19.28 2.61 -10.42
N ALA A 23 -18.94 1.74 -9.47
CA ALA A 23 -18.22 0.49 -9.73
C ALA A 23 -19.01 -0.53 -10.55
N THR A 24 -20.34 -0.53 -10.49
CA THR A 24 -21.19 -1.46 -11.27
C THR A 24 -21.57 -0.93 -12.64
N VAL A 25 -21.82 0.37 -12.77
CA VAL A 25 -22.30 1.00 -14.01
C VAL A 25 -21.16 1.30 -14.99
N TRP A 26 -20.00 1.72 -14.49
CA TRP A 26 -18.94 2.23 -15.37
C TRP A 26 -18.05 1.11 -15.91
N ARG A 27 -18.29 0.68 -17.15
CA ARG A 27 -17.54 -0.41 -17.81
C ARG A 27 -16.02 -0.18 -17.92
N LYS A 28 -15.56 1.07 -17.83
CA LYS A 28 -14.12 1.42 -17.84
C LYS A 28 -13.43 1.17 -16.51
N ILE A 29 -14.16 0.83 -15.45
CA ILE A 29 -13.59 0.52 -14.14
C ILE A 29 -13.11 -0.93 -14.12
N VAL A 30 -11.92 -1.12 -13.56
CA VAL A 30 -11.31 -2.43 -13.34
C VAL A 30 -12.22 -3.28 -12.46
N ARG A 31 -12.50 -4.52 -12.88
CA ARG A 31 -13.32 -5.47 -12.11
C ARG A 31 -12.75 -5.62 -10.70
N ARG A 32 -13.59 -5.37 -9.69
CA ARG A 32 -13.24 -5.45 -8.26
C ARG A 32 -13.52 -6.83 -7.71
N HIS A 33 -12.79 -7.21 -6.67
CA HIS A 33 -13.06 -8.44 -5.92
C HIS A 33 -14.39 -8.33 -5.14
N PRO A 34 -15.18 -9.43 -5.00
CA PRO A 34 -16.43 -9.43 -4.24
C PRO A 34 -16.34 -8.89 -2.81
N SER A 35 -15.20 -9.03 -2.13
CA SER A 35 -14.99 -8.49 -0.78
C SER A 35 -15.06 -6.97 -0.71
N TRP A 36 -14.70 -6.26 -1.80
CA TRP A 36 -14.82 -4.80 -1.86
C TRP A 36 -16.29 -4.37 -1.95
N PHE A 37 -17.10 -5.07 -2.76
CA PHE A 37 -18.53 -4.83 -2.81
C PHE A 37 -19.19 -5.17 -1.47
N ASN A 38 -18.78 -6.28 -0.84
CA ASN A 38 -19.24 -6.67 0.48
C ASN A 38 -18.98 -5.55 1.50
N PHE A 39 -17.75 -5.03 1.53
CA PHE A 39 -17.37 -3.91 2.39
C PHE A 39 -18.28 -2.69 2.19
N MET A 40 -18.53 -2.27 0.95
CA MET A 40 -19.43 -1.14 0.66
C MET A 40 -20.86 -1.39 1.13
N VAL A 41 -21.39 -2.60 0.90
CA VAL A 41 -22.72 -2.99 1.38
C VAL A 41 -22.81 -2.94 2.90
N THR A 42 -21.79 -3.41 3.63
CA THR A 42 -21.79 -3.34 5.10
C THR A 42 -21.82 -1.91 5.64
N TRP A 43 -21.17 -0.96 4.97
CA TRP A 43 -21.24 0.47 5.33
C TRP A 43 -22.60 1.09 5.01
N ILE A 44 -23.25 0.68 3.92
CA ILE A 44 -24.62 1.10 3.62
C ILE A 44 -25.57 0.60 4.72
N ILE A 45 -25.45 -0.66 5.13
CA ILE A 45 -26.24 -1.23 6.24
C ILE A 45 -25.96 -0.44 7.53
N SER A 46 -24.69 -0.16 7.83
CA SER A 46 -24.28 0.61 9.00
C SER A 46 -24.95 1.99 9.05
N CYS A 47 -24.75 2.80 8.01
CA CYS A 47 -25.28 4.16 7.99
C CYS A 47 -26.82 4.16 8.00
N SER A 48 -27.45 3.22 7.30
CA SER A 48 -28.91 3.08 7.30
C SER A 48 -29.46 2.80 8.69
N SER A 49 -28.78 1.96 9.49
CA SER A 49 -29.20 1.64 10.86
C SER A 49 -29.20 2.84 11.80
N TYR A 50 -28.25 3.77 11.65
CA TYR A 50 -28.16 4.97 12.48
C TYR A 50 -29.14 6.09 12.06
N ILE A 51 -29.64 6.09 10.83
CA ILE A 51 -30.47 7.17 10.26
C ILE A 51 -31.98 6.95 10.46
N PHE A 52 -32.44 5.79 10.96
CA PHE A 52 -33.89 5.46 11.07
C PHE A 52 -34.79 6.53 11.69
N PHE A 53 -34.30 7.27 12.68
CA PHE A 53 -35.05 8.33 13.37
C PHE A 53 -34.61 9.76 13.00
N MET A 54 -33.91 9.91 11.87
CA MET A 54 -33.54 11.23 11.35
C MET A 54 -34.80 12.07 11.10
N GLY A 55 -34.81 13.30 11.63
CA GLY A 55 -35.92 14.23 11.48
C GLY A 55 -37.02 14.13 12.55
N GLN A 56 -36.98 13.14 13.45
CA GLN A 56 -37.96 13.06 14.53
C GLN A 56 -37.55 13.86 15.78
N PRO A 57 -38.50 14.55 16.45
CA PRO A 57 -38.26 15.21 17.75
C PRO A 57 -37.77 14.22 18.81
N LYS A 58 -37.04 14.72 19.81
CA LYS A 58 -36.54 13.90 20.94
C LYS A 58 -37.68 13.29 21.75
N ASP A 59 -38.77 14.03 21.88
CA ASP A 59 -39.91 13.70 22.74
C ASP A 59 -40.94 12.80 22.06
N HIS A 60 -40.68 12.37 20.81
CA HIS A 60 -41.53 11.42 20.11
C HIS A 60 -41.17 9.99 20.55
N GLU A 61 -42.10 9.31 21.19
CA GLU A 61 -41.99 7.88 21.51
C GLU A 61 -42.05 7.08 20.19
N PRO A 62 -40.93 6.43 19.79
CA PRO A 62 -40.92 5.65 18.55
C PRO A 62 -41.73 4.37 18.73
N ASN A 63 -42.17 3.78 17.61
CA ASN A 63 -42.75 2.43 17.64
C ASN A 63 -41.74 1.47 18.32
N PRO A 64 -42.14 0.75 19.38
CA PRO A 64 -41.23 -0.07 20.17
C PRO A 64 -40.54 -1.16 19.33
N ASN A 65 -41.21 -1.67 18.30
CA ASN A 65 -40.65 -2.69 17.41
C ASN A 65 -39.55 -2.10 16.51
N LEU A 66 -39.72 -0.88 16.01
CA LEU A 66 -38.68 -0.20 15.21
C LEU A 66 -37.48 0.16 16.07
N CYS A 67 -37.73 0.60 17.30
CA CYS A 67 -36.67 0.92 18.26
C CYS A 67 -35.85 -0.31 18.65
N LEU A 68 -36.52 -1.45 18.86
CA LEU A 68 -35.88 -2.74 19.10
C LEU A 68 -35.01 -3.20 17.92
N ILE A 69 -35.53 -3.13 16.70
CA ILE A 69 -34.77 -3.48 15.49
C ILE A 69 -33.54 -2.57 15.35
N GLN A 70 -33.70 -1.26 15.59
CA GLN A 70 -32.59 -0.33 15.52
C GLN A 70 -31.52 -0.66 16.57
N ALA A 71 -31.90 -0.90 17.83
CA ALA A 71 -30.96 -1.26 18.89
C ALA A 71 -30.20 -2.57 18.55
N ALA A 72 -30.91 -3.58 18.03
CA ALA A 72 -30.28 -4.83 17.60
C ALA A 72 -29.31 -4.65 16.42
N LEU A 73 -29.62 -3.77 15.48
CA LEU A 73 -28.72 -3.42 14.38
C LEU A 73 -27.48 -2.68 14.89
N ILE A 74 -27.63 -1.69 15.77
CA ILE A 74 -26.52 -0.87 16.26
C ILE A 74 -25.46 -1.69 17.00
N TYR A 75 -25.84 -2.76 17.69
CA TYR A 75 -24.85 -3.64 18.33
C TYR A 75 -24.23 -4.67 17.37
N SER A 76 -24.94 -5.09 16.33
CA SER A 76 -24.43 -6.08 15.36
C SER A 76 -23.54 -5.47 14.26
N VAL A 77 -23.85 -4.25 13.84
CA VAL A 77 -23.19 -3.51 12.75
C VAL A 77 -21.69 -3.32 12.97
N PRO A 78 -21.19 -2.89 14.16
CA PRO A 78 -19.75 -2.74 14.39
C PRO A 78 -18.96 -4.03 14.16
N THR A 79 -19.53 -5.17 14.53
CA THR A 79 -18.93 -6.48 14.28
C THR A 79 -18.97 -6.84 12.80
N LEU A 80 -20.06 -6.52 12.10
CA LEU A 80 -20.18 -6.73 10.66
C LEU A 80 -19.15 -5.92 9.86
N THR A 81 -19.03 -4.62 10.14
CA THR A 81 -18.11 -3.71 9.42
C THR A 81 -16.65 -4.05 9.74
N SER A 82 -16.33 -4.39 10.99
CA SER A 82 -14.99 -4.87 11.37
C SER A 82 -14.64 -6.18 10.67
N GLY A 83 -15.58 -7.13 10.61
CA GLY A 83 -15.41 -8.39 9.90
C GLY A 83 -15.19 -8.19 8.40
N ALA A 84 -15.97 -7.31 7.76
CA ALA A 84 -15.83 -6.99 6.34
C ALA A 84 -14.50 -6.28 6.05
N THR A 85 -14.05 -5.41 6.95
CA THR A 85 -12.72 -4.78 6.89
C THR A 85 -11.62 -5.83 6.93
N PHE A 86 -11.70 -6.76 7.88
CA PHE A 86 -10.73 -7.85 8.01
C PHE A 86 -10.70 -8.75 6.77
N ALA A 87 -11.86 -9.11 6.22
CA ALA A 87 -11.95 -9.88 4.98
C ALA A 87 -11.32 -9.15 3.79
N LEU A 88 -11.50 -7.84 3.69
CA LEU A 88 -10.87 -7.03 2.66
C LEU A 88 -9.35 -6.98 2.81
N VAL A 89 -8.85 -6.83 4.04
CA VAL A 89 -7.40 -6.84 4.34
C VAL A 89 -6.77 -8.20 4.03
N ILE A 90 -7.45 -9.31 4.38
CA ILE A 90 -7.00 -10.65 3.99
C ILE A 90 -6.93 -10.79 2.46
N GLN A 91 -7.94 -10.30 1.75
CA GLN A 91 -7.93 -10.34 0.28
C GLN A 91 -6.75 -9.56 -0.30
N VAL A 92 -6.46 -8.38 0.24
CA VAL A 92 -5.30 -7.57 -0.15
C VAL A 92 -4.00 -8.32 0.12
N TYR A 93 -3.88 -8.96 1.28
CA TYR A 93 -2.72 -9.79 1.62
C TYR A 93 -2.56 -10.98 0.65
N MET A 94 -3.64 -11.70 0.35
CA MET A 94 -3.61 -12.82 -0.61
C MET A 94 -3.21 -12.35 -2.00
N THR A 95 -3.70 -11.18 -2.43
CA THR A 95 -3.35 -10.56 -3.72
C THR A 95 -1.88 -10.14 -3.76
N LEU A 96 -1.37 -9.49 -2.71
CA LEU A 96 0.05 -9.15 -2.62
C LEU A 96 0.93 -10.41 -2.62
N ARG A 97 0.50 -11.46 -1.93
CA ARG A 97 1.23 -12.73 -1.86
C ARG A 97 1.20 -13.47 -3.20
N SER A 98 0.09 -13.47 -3.94
CA SER A 98 0.02 -14.09 -5.26
C SER A 98 0.85 -13.37 -6.32
N LEU A 99 1.07 -12.06 -6.16
CA LEU A 99 2.03 -11.31 -6.98
C LEU A 99 3.49 -11.69 -6.67
N LEU A 100 3.77 -12.11 -5.44
CA LEU A 100 5.12 -12.46 -4.98
C LEU A 100 5.42 -13.98 -5.04
N THR A 101 4.40 -14.83 -5.14
CA THR A 101 4.53 -16.29 -5.13
C THR A 101 3.53 -16.92 -6.11
N LEU A 102 3.98 -17.90 -6.92
CA LEU A 102 3.19 -18.60 -7.95
C LEU A 102 1.80 -19.05 -7.43
N PRO A 103 0.77 -19.05 -8.30
CA PRO A 103 -0.62 -18.97 -7.87
C PRO A 103 -1.13 -20.27 -7.24
N LYS A 104 -1.85 -20.14 -6.13
CA LYS A 104 -2.90 -21.09 -5.72
C LYS A 104 -4.18 -20.31 -5.43
N ALA A 105 -5.24 -20.63 -6.17
CA ALA A 105 -6.56 -20.05 -6.03
C ALA A 105 -7.46 -20.96 -5.19
N SER A 106 -8.21 -20.38 -4.26
CA SER A 106 -9.65 -20.60 -4.02
C SER A 106 -10.00 -20.28 -2.56
N GLY A 107 -10.67 -19.14 -2.34
CA GLY A 107 -11.19 -18.75 -1.03
C GLY A 107 -12.19 -17.60 -1.07
N ASN A 108 -12.77 -17.30 -2.24
CA ASN A 108 -13.40 -16.00 -2.49
C ASN A 108 -14.79 -15.86 -1.84
N LEU A 109 -15.57 -16.94 -1.73
CA LEU A 109 -16.92 -16.90 -1.16
C LEU A 109 -16.92 -16.87 0.37
N ALA A 110 -15.99 -17.58 1.01
CA ALA A 110 -15.84 -17.61 2.46
C ALA A 110 -15.55 -16.20 3.01
N LEU A 111 -14.73 -15.40 2.30
CA LEU A 111 -14.42 -14.02 2.67
C LEU A 111 -15.63 -13.07 2.62
N VAL A 112 -16.64 -13.39 1.82
CA VAL A 112 -17.88 -12.58 1.74
C VAL A 112 -18.84 -12.97 2.86
N ILE A 113 -18.98 -14.27 3.16
CA ILE A 113 -19.97 -14.77 4.13
C ILE A 113 -19.49 -14.66 5.58
N ALA A 114 -18.19 -14.86 5.84
CA ALA A 114 -17.64 -14.91 7.20
C ALA A 114 -18.01 -13.72 8.12
N PRO A 115 -18.02 -12.45 7.64
CA PRO A 115 -18.39 -11.30 8.47
C PRO A 115 -19.84 -11.33 8.99
N TYR A 116 -20.75 -11.98 8.27
CA TYR A 116 -22.17 -11.99 8.61
C TYR A 116 -22.49 -12.96 9.75
N ILE A 117 -21.68 -14.02 9.95
CA ILE A 117 -21.92 -15.03 10.98
C ILE A 117 -21.91 -14.43 12.40
N PRO A 118 -20.82 -13.76 12.86
CA PRO A 118 -20.80 -13.17 14.20
C PRO A 118 -21.78 -12.00 14.33
N ALA A 119 -21.99 -11.22 13.26
CA ALA A 119 -22.95 -10.13 13.26
C ALA A 119 -24.39 -10.64 13.43
N PHE A 120 -24.77 -11.69 12.71
CA PHE A 120 -26.08 -12.32 12.83
C PHE A 120 -26.30 -12.92 14.22
N ALA A 121 -25.29 -13.58 14.79
CA ALA A 121 -25.37 -14.08 16.17
C ALA A 121 -25.64 -12.96 17.18
N LEU A 122 -24.94 -11.82 17.06
CA LEU A 122 -25.16 -10.65 17.92
C LEU A 122 -26.51 -9.97 17.68
N PHE A 123 -26.98 -9.93 16.44
CA PHE A 123 -28.31 -9.43 16.10
C PHE A 123 -29.39 -10.27 16.77
N MET A 124 -29.31 -11.60 16.64
CA MET A 124 -30.26 -12.53 17.25
C MET A 124 -30.21 -12.49 18.78
N LEU A 125 -29.02 -12.34 19.36
CA LEU A 125 -28.85 -12.14 20.81
C LEU A 125 -29.57 -10.87 21.28
N SER A 126 -29.34 -9.75 20.60
CA SER A 126 -29.95 -8.46 20.95
C SER A 126 -31.47 -8.49 20.77
N LEU A 127 -31.94 -9.05 19.65
CA LEU A 127 -33.36 -9.21 19.36
C LEU A 127 -34.05 -10.11 20.39
N GLY A 128 -33.44 -11.26 20.73
CA GLY A 128 -33.98 -12.18 21.72
C GLY A 128 -34.10 -11.57 23.12
N LEU A 129 -33.13 -10.76 23.54
CA LEU A 129 -33.19 -10.03 24.82
C LEU A 129 -34.33 -9.00 24.83
N GLY A 130 -34.48 -8.22 23.77
CA GLY A 130 -35.51 -7.19 23.70
C GLY A 130 -36.94 -7.73 23.47
N LEU A 131 -37.08 -8.88 22.80
CA LEU A 131 -38.38 -9.58 22.69
C LEU A 131 -38.81 -10.21 24.03
N ARG A 132 -37.84 -10.67 24.83
CA ARG A 132 -38.14 -11.28 26.14
C ARG A 132 -38.52 -10.25 27.19
N ASP A 133 -37.90 -9.07 27.17
CA ASP A 133 -38.22 -7.97 28.08
C ASP A 133 -38.24 -6.63 27.32
N PRO A 134 -39.41 -6.23 26.77
CA PRO A 134 -39.55 -4.99 26.01
C PRO A 134 -39.18 -3.72 26.79
N SER A 135 -39.24 -3.76 28.13
CA SER A 135 -38.91 -2.62 28.99
C SER A 135 -37.41 -2.29 29.04
N THR A 136 -36.57 -3.17 28.47
CA THR A 136 -35.12 -2.99 28.37
C THR A 136 -34.71 -2.03 27.27
N VAL A 137 -35.55 -1.82 26.25
CA VAL A 137 -35.25 -0.91 25.13
C VAL A 137 -35.72 0.49 25.47
N TYR A 138 -34.85 1.47 25.26
CA TYR A 138 -35.17 2.88 25.42
C TYR A 138 -34.52 3.70 24.32
N ARG A 139 -35.09 4.86 24.03
CA ARG A 139 -34.52 5.79 23.04
C ARG A 139 -33.54 6.74 23.74
N ASP A 140 -32.27 6.69 23.36
CA ASP A 140 -31.30 7.72 23.73
C ASP A 140 -31.42 8.93 22.77
N ALA A 141 -30.61 9.97 22.98
CA ALA A 141 -30.70 11.25 22.28
C ALA A 141 -30.60 11.20 20.74
N LEU A 142 -30.01 10.14 20.18
CA LEU A 142 -29.73 9.96 18.74
C LEU A 142 -30.25 8.63 18.16
N TYR A 143 -30.30 7.56 18.95
CA TYR A 143 -30.69 6.23 18.51
C TYR A 143 -31.21 5.39 19.69
N CYS A 144 -31.80 4.23 19.40
CA CYS A 144 -32.28 3.31 20.42
C CYS A 144 -31.17 2.45 21.04
N ASP A 145 -31.22 2.29 22.36
CA ASP A 145 -30.24 1.61 23.19
C ASP A 145 -30.93 0.61 24.13
N MET A 146 -30.18 -0.36 24.65
CA MET A 146 -30.65 -1.35 25.61
C MET A 146 -30.06 -1.11 26.99
N LYS A 147 -30.90 -1.18 28.03
CA LYS A 147 -30.46 -1.10 29.43
C LYS A 147 -29.48 -2.24 29.79
N THR A 148 -29.62 -3.38 29.13
CA THR A 148 -28.73 -4.52 29.34
C THR A 148 -27.39 -4.27 28.62
N LYS A 149 -26.30 -4.32 29.38
CA LYS A 149 -24.94 -4.07 28.85
C LYS A 149 -24.35 -5.27 28.11
N LEU A 150 -25.07 -6.39 28.06
CA LEU A 150 -24.57 -7.66 27.52
C LEU A 150 -24.31 -7.58 26.00
N PRO A 151 -25.27 -7.10 25.16
CA PRO A 151 -25.02 -6.94 23.72
C PRO A 151 -23.87 -6.00 23.40
N GLN A 152 -23.80 -4.87 24.11
CA GLN A 152 -22.75 -3.86 23.94
C GLN A 152 -21.36 -4.45 24.24
N LYS A 153 -21.20 -5.16 25.37
CA LYS A 153 -19.92 -5.80 25.73
C LYS A 153 -19.56 -6.92 24.76
N ALA A 154 -20.51 -7.75 24.36
CA ALA A 154 -20.28 -8.83 23.41
C ALA A 154 -19.80 -8.30 22.05
N SER A 155 -20.45 -7.25 21.54
CA SER A 155 -20.04 -6.56 20.31
C SER A 155 -18.64 -5.95 20.44
N ALA A 156 -18.36 -5.22 21.52
CA ALA A 156 -17.06 -4.58 21.73
C ALA A 156 -15.91 -5.61 21.85
N ILE A 157 -16.12 -6.74 22.54
CA ILE A 157 -15.13 -7.84 22.61
C ILE A 157 -14.89 -8.41 21.21
N ALA A 158 -15.94 -8.70 20.45
CA ALA A 158 -15.82 -9.24 19.10
C ALA A 158 -15.05 -8.28 18.18
N VAL A 159 -15.35 -6.98 18.23
CA VAL A 159 -14.66 -5.95 17.45
C VAL A 159 -13.18 -5.87 17.83
N VAL A 160 -12.83 -5.86 19.12
CA VAL A 160 -11.42 -5.83 19.56
C VAL A 160 -10.66 -7.04 19.02
N ILE A 161 -11.22 -8.25 19.13
CA ILE A 161 -10.57 -9.47 18.64
C ILE A 161 -10.36 -9.39 17.12
N ILE A 162 -11.40 -9.06 16.36
CA ILE A 162 -11.33 -8.98 14.89
C ILE A 162 -10.32 -7.91 14.45
N MET A 163 -10.35 -6.73 15.06
CA MET A 163 -9.48 -5.62 14.68
C MET A 163 -8.03 -5.83 15.10
N LEU A 164 -7.75 -6.53 16.21
CA LEU A 164 -6.39 -6.96 16.55
C LEU A 164 -5.83 -7.94 15.51
N CYS A 165 -6.63 -8.91 15.06
CA CYS A 165 -6.26 -9.79 13.96
C CYS A 165 -6.02 -9.00 12.66
N CYS A 166 -6.85 -8.00 12.36
CA CYS A 166 -6.70 -7.11 11.22
C CYS A 166 -5.36 -6.36 11.25
N LEU A 167 -5.01 -5.74 12.38
CA LEU A 167 -3.74 -5.04 12.56
C LEU A 167 -2.52 -5.95 12.36
N ILE A 168 -2.58 -7.20 12.83
CA ILE A 168 -1.49 -8.16 12.62
C ILE A 168 -1.27 -8.39 11.12
N VAL A 169 -2.34 -8.59 10.34
CA VAL A 169 -2.23 -8.78 8.89
C VAL A 169 -1.73 -7.49 8.21
N GLU A 170 -2.19 -6.32 8.62
CA GLU A 170 -1.71 -5.03 8.09
C GLU A 170 -0.21 -4.82 8.34
N VAL A 171 0.31 -5.18 9.52
CA VAL A 171 1.75 -5.13 9.82
C VAL A 171 2.53 -6.09 8.93
N ILE A 172 1.99 -7.28 8.65
CA ILE A 172 2.60 -8.24 7.72
C ILE A 172 2.62 -7.67 6.30
N ILE A 173 1.51 -7.08 5.83
CA ILE A 173 1.44 -6.39 4.53
C ILE A 173 2.47 -5.27 4.47
N PHE A 174 2.55 -4.43 5.50
CA PHE A 174 3.52 -3.31 5.54
C PHE A 174 4.96 -3.81 5.48
N LYS A 175 5.32 -4.86 6.23
CA LYS A 175 6.65 -5.47 6.18
C LYS A 175 6.94 -6.10 4.82
N ALA A 176 5.95 -6.73 4.18
CA ALA A 176 6.09 -7.30 2.84
C ALA A 176 6.31 -6.19 1.80
N LEU A 177 5.52 -5.12 1.85
CA LEU A 177 5.66 -3.95 0.99
C LEU A 177 6.99 -3.25 1.18
N ARG A 178 7.45 -3.04 2.43
CA ARG A 178 8.75 -2.41 2.71
C ARG A 178 9.91 -3.23 2.15
N ARG A 179 9.86 -4.56 2.26
CA ARG A 179 10.87 -5.45 1.67
C ARG A 179 10.86 -5.37 0.15
N ALA A 180 9.67 -5.43 -0.47
CA ALA A 180 9.52 -5.30 -1.91
C ALA A 180 9.96 -3.91 -2.42
N TRP A 181 9.78 -2.85 -1.63
CA TRP A 181 10.17 -1.48 -1.96
C TRP A 181 11.68 -1.28 -1.99
N ILE A 182 12.44 -1.99 -1.16
CA ILE A 182 13.92 -1.97 -1.25
C ILE A 182 14.36 -2.55 -2.61
N THR A 183 13.57 -3.43 -3.22
CA THR A 183 13.84 -4.05 -4.52
C THR A 183 13.18 -3.31 -5.71
N LEU A 184 12.08 -2.57 -5.50
CA LEU A 184 11.35 -1.86 -6.56
C LEU A 184 11.80 -0.40 -6.72
N ASN A 185 12.01 0.00 -7.97
CA ASN A 185 12.45 1.35 -8.34
C ASN A 185 11.46 2.44 -7.91
N ARG A 186 11.99 3.61 -7.52
CA ARG A 186 11.29 4.73 -6.85
C ARG A 186 10.19 5.44 -7.67
N ASP A 187 10.01 5.08 -8.94
CA ASP A 187 9.13 5.79 -9.89
C ASP A 187 7.66 5.32 -9.91
N ASP A 188 7.31 4.24 -9.20
CA ASP A 188 5.92 3.77 -9.17
C ASP A 188 5.05 4.59 -8.20
N ARG A 189 4.40 5.64 -8.72
CA ARG A 189 3.33 6.40 -8.02
C ARG A 189 2.24 5.49 -7.43
N GLY A 190 2.05 4.29 -8.00
CA GLY A 190 1.14 3.27 -7.48
C GLY A 190 1.50 2.75 -6.09
N SER A 191 2.80 2.58 -5.81
CA SER A 191 3.29 2.08 -4.51
C SER A 191 3.02 3.07 -3.37
N ILE A 192 3.15 4.37 -3.63
CA ILE A 192 2.85 5.44 -2.66
C ILE A 192 1.36 5.43 -2.29
N SER A 193 0.47 5.28 -3.27
CA SER A 193 -0.98 5.23 -3.02
C SER A 193 -1.37 4.05 -2.12
N VAL A 194 -0.74 2.88 -2.30
CA VAL A 194 -1.00 1.70 -1.47
C VAL A 194 -0.52 1.94 -0.02
N ILE A 195 0.67 2.50 0.17
CA ILE A 195 1.22 2.79 1.51
C ILE A 195 0.32 3.78 2.26
N VAL A 196 -0.08 4.89 1.61
CA VAL A 196 -0.97 5.88 2.21
C VAL A 196 -2.29 5.24 2.66
N ARG A 197 -2.85 4.32 1.86
CA ARG A 197 -4.08 3.61 2.24
C ARG A 197 -3.87 2.65 3.41
N VAL A 198 -2.78 1.88 3.42
CA VAL A 198 -2.47 0.99 4.55
C VAL A 198 -2.35 1.81 5.83
N LEU A 199 -1.63 2.94 5.81
CA LEU A 199 -1.50 3.85 6.95
C LEU A 199 -2.85 4.44 7.40
N ALA A 200 -3.68 4.89 6.45
CA ALA A 200 -5.01 5.42 6.75
C ALA A 200 -5.90 4.34 7.41
N PHE A 201 -5.85 3.10 6.90
CA PHE A 201 -6.55 1.96 7.50
C PHE A 201 -6.06 1.66 8.92
N THR A 202 -4.74 1.69 9.15
CA THR A 202 -4.18 1.45 10.49
C THR A 202 -4.66 2.51 11.48
N LEU A 203 -4.69 3.79 11.09
CA LEU A 203 -5.15 4.88 11.94
C LEU A 203 -6.63 4.74 12.31
N VAL A 204 -7.48 4.44 11.33
CA VAL A 204 -8.92 4.19 11.56
C VAL A 204 -9.11 2.94 12.43
N GLY A 205 -8.34 1.87 12.18
CA GLY A 205 -8.40 0.64 12.97
C GLY A 205 -7.99 0.83 14.44
N MET A 206 -6.94 1.61 14.69
CA MET A 206 -6.53 1.99 16.05
C MET A 206 -7.62 2.80 16.76
N LEU A 207 -8.26 3.74 16.07
CA LEU A 207 -9.39 4.49 16.61
C LEU A 207 -10.54 3.55 17.01
N ILE A 208 -10.91 2.59 16.16
CA ILE A 208 -11.97 1.61 16.44
C ILE A 208 -11.65 0.77 17.69
N ILE A 209 -10.40 0.31 17.83
CA ILE A 209 -9.96 -0.45 19.01
C ILE A 209 -10.04 0.41 20.27
N ILE A 210 -9.56 1.65 20.22
CA ILE A 210 -9.62 2.59 21.36
C ILE A 210 -11.08 2.81 21.77
N LEU A 211 -11.96 3.11 20.83
CA LEU A 211 -13.39 3.29 21.11
C LEU A 211 -13.99 2.03 21.74
N SER A 212 -13.67 0.85 21.21
CA SER A 212 -14.17 -0.43 21.71
C SER A 212 -13.68 -0.74 23.13
N LEU A 213 -12.40 -0.46 23.43
CA LEU A 213 -11.84 -0.61 24.77
C LEU A 213 -12.49 0.36 25.77
N VAL A 214 -12.74 1.60 25.36
CA VAL A 214 -13.45 2.56 26.22
C VAL A 214 -14.87 2.06 26.53
N PHE A 215 -15.60 1.51 25.55
CA PHE A 215 -16.92 0.93 25.79
C PHE A 215 -16.89 -0.27 26.76
N LEU A 216 -15.79 -1.03 26.80
CA LEU A 216 -15.63 -2.12 27.77
C LEU A 216 -15.35 -1.62 29.19
N ILE A 217 -14.55 -0.57 29.34
CA ILE A 217 -14.10 -0.04 30.63
C ILE A 217 -15.15 0.89 31.25
N ILE A 218 -15.75 1.78 30.44
CA ILE A 218 -16.68 2.82 30.89
C ILE A 218 -18.01 2.70 30.13
N PRO A 219 -18.88 1.72 30.50
CA PRO A 219 -20.08 1.39 29.74
C PRO A 219 -21.18 2.48 29.73
N ASN A 220 -21.03 3.55 30.51
CA ASN A 220 -21.99 4.66 30.58
C ASN A 220 -21.46 5.96 29.92
N TYR A 221 -20.33 5.91 29.20
CA TYR A 221 -19.69 7.11 28.64
C TYR A 221 -20.27 7.49 27.26
N HIS A 222 -21.53 7.93 27.23
CA HIS A 222 -22.17 8.44 26.02
C HIS A 222 -21.91 9.95 25.88
N ASN A 223 -20.67 10.33 25.58
CA ASN A 223 -20.33 11.74 25.33
C ASN A 223 -20.52 12.08 23.85
N THR A 224 -20.84 13.34 23.57
CA THR A 224 -20.91 13.95 22.23
C THR A 224 -19.75 13.54 21.33
N ALA A 225 -18.53 13.48 21.87
CA ALA A 225 -17.33 13.10 21.14
C ALA A 225 -17.38 11.67 20.58
N PHE A 226 -17.96 10.71 21.32
CA PHE A 226 -18.05 9.31 20.88
C PHE A 226 -19.00 9.15 19.71
N ASN A 227 -20.15 9.82 19.76
CA ASN A 227 -21.11 9.82 18.66
C ASN A 227 -20.50 10.40 17.38
N ILE A 228 -19.75 11.51 17.49
CA ILE A 228 -19.04 12.09 16.35
C ILE A 228 -17.95 11.12 15.84
N ALA A 229 -17.21 10.48 16.73
CA ALA A 229 -16.16 9.53 16.35
C ALA A 229 -16.74 8.35 15.55
N ILE A 230 -17.88 7.79 15.96
CA ILE A 230 -18.58 6.72 15.23
C ILE A 230 -18.96 7.18 13.82
N ALA A 231 -19.52 8.40 13.68
CA ALA A 231 -19.98 8.92 12.40
C ALA A 231 -18.85 9.31 11.42
N ILE A 232 -17.61 9.50 11.91
CA ILE A 232 -16.44 9.78 11.07
C ILE A 232 -15.95 8.51 10.34
N ILE A 233 -16.18 7.32 10.91
CA ILE A 233 -15.67 6.05 10.37
C ILE A 233 -16.22 5.73 8.96
N PRO A 234 -17.55 5.81 8.69
CA PRO A 234 -18.06 5.58 7.33
C PRO A 234 -17.55 6.61 6.33
N VAL A 235 -17.44 7.89 6.72
CA VAL A 235 -16.88 8.95 5.88
C VAL A 235 -15.42 8.67 5.52
N SER A 236 -14.63 8.22 6.51
CA SER A 236 -13.23 7.83 6.30
C SER A 236 -13.11 6.69 5.28
N SER A 237 -14.00 5.70 5.36
CA SER A 237 -14.05 4.60 4.40
C SER A 237 -14.34 5.09 2.98
N VAL A 238 -15.31 5.98 2.81
CA VAL A 238 -15.62 6.58 1.50
C VAL A 238 -14.43 7.34 0.93
N ILE A 239 -13.71 8.11 1.75
CA ILE A 239 -12.53 8.87 1.29
C ILE A 239 -11.39 7.93 0.87
N ILE A 240 -11.10 6.91 1.67
CA ILE A 240 -10.00 5.95 1.40
C ILE A 240 -10.22 5.20 0.07
N PHE A 241 -11.45 4.80 -0.22
CA PHE A 241 -11.78 4.10 -1.47
C PHE A 241 -12.12 5.03 -2.63
N GLY A 242 -12.69 6.20 -2.36
CA GLY A 242 -13.04 7.21 -3.37
C GLY A 242 -11.82 7.86 -4.01
N THR A 243 -10.70 7.93 -3.29
CA THR A 243 -9.41 8.45 -3.80
C THR A 243 -8.66 7.46 -4.71
N GLN A 244 -9.33 6.43 -5.23
CA GLN A 244 -8.73 5.51 -6.21
C GLN A 244 -8.63 6.16 -7.59
N GLN A 245 -7.43 6.07 -8.20
CA GLN A 245 -7.12 6.73 -9.47
C GLN A 245 -8.02 6.24 -10.61
N ASP A 246 -8.40 4.96 -10.61
CA ASP A 246 -9.32 4.39 -11.59
C ASP A 246 -10.74 4.95 -11.46
N ILE A 247 -11.22 5.17 -10.24
CA ILE A 247 -12.51 5.80 -9.95
C ILE A 247 -12.49 7.28 -10.35
N PHE A 248 -11.43 8.00 -9.97
CA PHE A 248 -11.25 9.40 -10.35
C PHE A 248 -11.16 9.56 -11.89
N THR A 249 -10.43 8.67 -12.56
CA THR A 249 -10.31 8.67 -14.03
C THR A 249 -11.66 8.36 -14.68
N ALA A 250 -12.43 7.43 -14.12
CA ALA A 250 -13.78 7.13 -14.59
C ALA A 250 -14.68 8.37 -14.50
N TRP A 251 -14.68 9.07 -13.36
CA TRP A 251 -15.45 10.31 -13.18
C TRP A 251 -15.01 11.39 -14.17
N VAL A 252 -13.71 11.69 -14.27
CA VAL A 252 -13.18 12.70 -15.21
C VAL A 252 -13.53 12.35 -16.67
N SER A 253 -13.45 11.08 -17.04
CA SER A 253 -13.82 10.63 -18.39
C SER A 253 -15.32 10.76 -18.66
N GLY A 254 -16.17 10.50 -17.66
CA GLY A 254 -17.62 10.65 -17.75
C GLY A 254 -18.10 12.09 -17.83
N PHE A 255 -17.44 12.99 -17.10
CA PHE A 255 -17.69 14.43 -17.23
C PHE A 255 -17.24 14.97 -18.59
N ARG A 256 -16.20 14.39 -19.21
CA ARG A 256 -15.75 14.75 -20.57
C ARG A 256 -16.68 14.22 -21.67
N THR A 257 -17.25 13.02 -21.51
CA THR A 257 -18.17 12.47 -22.54
C THR A 257 -19.49 13.23 -22.60
N ARG A 258 -19.90 13.89 -21.51
CA ARG A 258 -21.12 14.74 -21.50
C ARG A 258 -20.95 16.09 -22.22
N LYS A 259 -19.72 16.54 -22.48
CA LYS A 259 -19.45 17.76 -23.28
C LYS A 259 -19.32 17.50 -24.78
N ALA A 260 -19.21 16.25 -25.21
CA ALA A 260 -19.03 15.89 -26.62
C ALA A 260 -20.31 15.33 -27.29
N HIS A 261 -21.48 15.51 -26.66
CA HIS A 261 -22.77 15.11 -27.26
C HIS A 261 -23.60 16.33 -27.72
N GLY A 262 -22.91 17.42 -28.06
CA GLY A 262 -23.53 18.67 -28.53
C GLY A 262 -23.18 19.07 -29.97
N GLU A 263 -22.18 18.45 -30.61
CA GLU A 263 -21.77 18.77 -31.98
C GLU A 263 -21.33 17.51 -32.71
N ASP A 264 -21.66 17.49 -34.00
CA ASP A 264 -21.22 16.59 -35.07
C ASP A 264 -22.07 15.33 -35.34
N THR A 265 -23.18 15.65 -35.98
CA THR A 265 -23.87 14.79 -36.95
C THR A 265 -23.11 14.82 -38.28
N TRP A 266 -22.98 13.64 -38.92
CA TRP A 266 -22.49 13.35 -40.28
C TRP A 266 -20.97 13.40 -40.51
N ASP A 267 -20.34 12.21 -40.58
CA ASP A 267 -19.68 11.76 -41.82
C ASP A 267 -19.16 10.31 -41.73
N THR A 268 -19.73 9.51 -42.62
CA THR A 268 -19.17 8.44 -43.48
C THR A 268 -18.22 7.35 -42.98
N ALA A 269 -18.70 6.14 -43.26
CA ALA A 269 -18.09 4.82 -43.41
C ALA A 269 -16.60 4.67 -43.79
N ALA A 270 -16.11 3.50 -43.38
CA ALA A 270 -15.09 2.64 -43.99
C ALA A 270 -13.61 3.07 -43.89
N THR A 271 -12.86 2.33 -43.06
CA THR A 271 -11.72 1.54 -43.55
C THR A 271 -11.21 0.58 -42.46
N SER A 272 -11.15 -0.70 -42.82
CA SER A 272 -10.35 -1.70 -42.14
C SER A 272 -8.86 -1.39 -42.36
N ALA A 273 -8.09 -1.27 -41.29
CA ALA A 273 -6.64 -1.45 -41.35
C ALA A 273 -6.12 -1.86 -39.97
N THR A 274 -5.52 -3.05 -39.95
CA THR A 274 -4.47 -3.53 -39.05
C THR A 274 -3.70 -2.43 -38.32
N ASP A 275 -3.67 -2.48 -36.99
CA ASP A 275 -2.68 -1.77 -36.19
C ASP A 275 -2.20 -2.62 -35.01
N SER A 276 -0.99 -3.13 -35.19
CA SER A 276 -0.11 -3.70 -34.18
C SER A 276 0.35 -2.62 -33.20
N ARG A 277 -0.08 -2.69 -31.93
CA ARG A 277 0.44 -1.82 -30.86
C ARG A 277 1.05 -2.59 -29.69
N ILE A 278 2.37 -2.42 -29.62
CA ILE A 278 3.29 -2.27 -28.48
C ILE A 278 2.58 -2.07 -27.11
N PRO A 279 3.01 -2.74 -26.02
CA PRO A 279 2.39 -2.63 -24.71
C PRO A 279 2.75 -1.31 -24.03
N GLY A 280 1.79 -0.38 -24.00
CA GLY A 280 1.86 0.83 -23.21
C GLY A 280 1.42 0.58 -21.76
N SER A 281 2.37 0.74 -20.83
CA SER A 281 2.20 1.20 -19.44
C SER A 281 0.82 0.92 -18.80
N SER A 282 0.71 -0.25 -18.17
CA SER A 282 -0.42 -0.59 -17.32
C SER A 282 -0.43 0.29 -16.08
N SER A 283 -1.38 1.22 -15.98
CA SER A 283 -1.81 1.74 -14.68
C SER A 283 -2.59 0.64 -13.96
N THR A 284 -1.86 -0.26 -13.31
CA THR A 284 -2.39 -1.45 -12.66
C THR A 284 -3.16 -1.03 -11.41
N GLY A 285 -4.47 -0.90 -11.53
CA GLY A 285 -5.35 -0.87 -10.36
C GLY A 285 -5.17 -2.18 -9.58
N TYR A 286 -4.82 -2.08 -8.30
CA TYR A 286 -4.40 -3.14 -7.38
C TYR A 286 -5.42 -4.30 -7.16
N PHE A 287 -6.50 -4.37 -7.95
CA PHE A 287 -7.60 -5.32 -7.81
C PHE A 287 -7.99 -6.04 -9.13
N ALA A 288 -7.20 -5.98 -10.19
CA ALA A 288 -7.50 -6.64 -11.46
C ALA A 288 -7.02 -8.11 -11.48
N PHE A 289 -7.91 -9.07 -11.77
CA PHE A 289 -7.54 -10.45 -12.17
C PHE A 289 -8.44 -10.99 -13.30
N PRO A 290 -7.94 -11.95 -14.11
CA PRO A 290 -8.61 -12.46 -15.31
C PRO A 290 -9.76 -13.44 -14.98
N PRO A 291 -10.70 -13.68 -15.93
CA PRO A 291 -11.90 -14.49 -15.68
C PRO A 291 -11.57 -15.96 -15.41
N GLY A 292 -12.14 -16.50 -14.33
CA GLY A 292 -11.98 -17.87 -13.86
C GLY A 292 -12.92 -18.88 -14.53
N TYR A 293 -12.45 -20.12 -14.59
CA TYR A 293 -13.13 -21.31 -15.10
C TYR A 293 -14.06 -21.90 -14.01
N SER A 294 -15.26 -22.31 -14.40
CA SER A 294 -16.33 -22.81 -13.53
C SER A 294 -16.15 -24.30 -13.15
N HIS A 295 -16.49 -24.64 -11.90
CA HIS A 295 -16.66 -26.01 -11.41
C HIS A 295 -18.02 -26.57 -11.79
N SER A 296 -18.05 -27.85 -12.15
CA SER A 296 -19.26 -28.67 -12.26
C SER A 296 -19.53 -29.43 -10.95
N THR A 297 -20.81 -29.48 -10.62
CA THR A 297 -21.46 -30.07 -9.46
C THR A 297 -21.68 -31.57 -9.66
N GLU A 298 -21.45 -32.39 -8.65
CA GLU A 298 -22.00 -33.76 -8.61
C GLU A 298 -22.70 -34.05 -7.28
N THR A 299 -23.73 -34.87 -7.41
CA THR A 299 -24.95 -34.94 -6.59
C THR A 299 -24.87 -36.05 -5.56
N SER A 300 -25.36 -35.77 -4.35
CA SER A 300 -25.51 -36.70 -3.22
C SER A 300 -26.60 -37.77 -3.45
N ARG A 301 -26.32 -39.01 -3.03
CA ARG A 301 -27.34 -40.03 -2.71
C ARG A 301 -27.03 -40.68 -1.36
N ALA A 302 -28.07 -40.98 -0.59
CA ALA A 302 -28.05 -41.44 0.80
C ALA A 302 -27.77 -42.95 0.98
N PRO A 303 -27.35 -43.43 2.16
CA PRO A 303 -26.66 -44.71 2.33
C PRO A 303 -27.56 -45.88 2.78
N SER A 304 -27.14 -47.09 2.44
CA SER A 304 -27.68 -48.36 2.96
C SER A 304 -26.73 -48.96 4.01
N THR A 305 -27.31 -49.60 5.02
CA THR A 305 -26.74 -49.99 6.32
C THR A 305 -25.62 -51.05 6.31
N VAL A 306 -25.12 -51.46 5.16
CA VAL A 306 -23.96 -52.38 5.01
C VAL A 306 -22.66 -51.61 4.73
N LEU A 307 -22.75 -50.39 4.19
CA LEU A 307 -21.60 -49.50 3.93
C LEU A 307 -20.97 -48.90 5.20
N ALA A 308 -21.69 -48.86 6.32
CA ALA A 308 -21.26 -48.17 7.54
C ALA A 308 -20.03 -48.79 8.22
N ILE A 309 -19.74 -50.08 7.99
CA ILE A 309 -18.57 -50.78 8.56
C ILE A 309 -17.33 -50.55 7.68
N GLU A 310 -17.47 -50.63 6.35
CA GLU A 310 -16.39 -50.29 5.40
C GLU A 310 -16.05 -48.79 5.45
N ASP A 311 -17.05 -47.92 5.61
CA ASP A 311 -16.88 -46.48 5.80
C ASP A 311 -16.12 -46.15 7.11
N GLN A 312 -16.31 -46.94 8.17
CA GLN A 312 -15.58 -46.78 9.43
C GLN A 312 -14.11 -47.17 9.29
N GLU A 313 -13.80 -48.29 8.62
CA GLU A 313 -12.42 -48.69 8.35
C GLU A 313 -11.71 -47.71 7.39
N GLU A 314 -12.41 -47.19 6.37
CA GLU A 314 -11.88 -46.16 5.49
C GLU A 314 -11.66 -44.83 6.23
N ALA A 315 -12.57 -44.44 7.11
CA ALA A 315 -12.41 -43.26 7.96
C ALA A 315 -11.21 -43.41 8.91
N GLU A 316 -10.98 -44.60 9.47
CA GLU A 316 -9.79 -44.88 10.29
C GLU A 316 -8.49 -44.85 9.47
N ARG A 317 -8.48 -45.44 8.27
CA ARG A 317 -7.34 -45.34 7.33
C ARG A 317 -7.06 -43.89 6.93
N GLN A 318 -8.09 -43.09 6.66
CA GLN A 318 -7.96 -41.67 6.36
C GLN A 318 -7.44 -40.87 7.55
N LYS A 319 -7.93 -41.17 8.77
CA LYS A 319 -7.45 -40.56 10.01
C LYS A 319 -5.99 -40.90 10.28
N GLN A 320 -5.57 -42.14 10.04
CA GLN A 320 -4.18 -42.56 10.19
C GLN A 320 -3.28 -41.87 9.17
N LYS A 321 -3.68 -41.82 7.89
CA LYS A 321 -2.95 -41.09 6.85
C LYS A 321 -2.84 -39.59 7.16
N ALA A 322 -3.92 -38.97 7.65
CA ALA A 322 -3.91 -37.57 8.06
C ALA A 322 -2.97 -37.31 9.26
N LEU A 323 -2.89 -38.25 10.21
CA LEU A 323 -1.93 -38.20 11.31
C LEU A 323 -0.49 -38.32 10.78
N ASP A 324 -0.21 -39.27 9.90
CA ASP A 324 1.11 -39.48 9.31
C ASP A 324 1.57 -38.26 8.48
N ASP A 325 0.66 -37.67 7.70
CA ASP A 325 0.89 -36.43 6.95
C ASP A 325 1.15 -35.24 7.89
N ALA A 326 0.43 -35.15 9.01
CA ALA A 326 0.65 -34.13 10.03
C ALA A 326 2.02 -34.29 10.72
N TRP A 327 2.44 -35.52 11.02
CA TRP A 327 3.76 -35.84 11.55
C TRP A 327 4.88 -35.54 10.54
N ALA A 328 4.68 -35.86 9.27
CA ALA A 328 5.63 -35.52 8.20
C ALA A 328 5.74 -34.01 8.00
N ALA A 329 4.63 -33.27 8.06
CA ALA A 329 4.62 -31.81 8.01
C ALA A 329 5.34 -31.19 9.21
N ARG A 330 5.20 -31.77 10.41
CA ARG A 330 5.93 -31.32 11.62
C ARG A 330 7.44 -31.51 11.46
N ARG A 331 7.90 -32.69 11.00
CA ARG A 331 9.33 -32.94 10.74
C ARG A 331 9.93 -31.93 9.76
N LYS A 332 9.24 -31.64 8.66
CA LYS A 332 9.69 -30.62 7.70
C LYS A 332 9.80 -29.22 8.31
N ARG A 333 8.87 -28.84 9.18
CA ARG A 333 8.94 -27.55 9.91
C ARG A 333 10.11 -27.52 10.88
N ASP A 334 10.33 -28.61 11.62
CA ASP A 334 11.42 -28.70 12.59
C ASP A 334 12.79 -28.70 11.89
N GLU A 335 12.92 -29.38 10.75
CA GLU A 335 14.12 -29.34 9.90
C GLU A 335 14.36 -27.94 9.32
N ALA A 336 13.32 -27.27 8.82
CA ALA A 336 13.42 -25.91 8.31
C ALA A 336 13.79 -24.92 9.43
N ALA A 337 13.22 -25.08 10.63
CA ALA A 337 13.55 -24.27 11.79
C ALA A 337 15.00 -24.48 12.24
N ARG A 338 15.49 -25.73 12.25
CA ARG A 338 16.88 -26.06 12.54
C ARG A 338 17.84 -25.45 11.52
N LYS A 339 17.52 -25.57 10.23
CA LYS A 339 18.31 -24.96 9.14
C LYS A 339 18.36 -23.43 9.29
N ALA A 340 17.21 -22.80 9.55
CA ALA A 340 17.14 -21.35 9.75
C ALA A 340 17.94 -20.87 10.98
N ARG A 341 17.98 -21.65 12.07
CA ARG A 341 18.83 -21.36 13.24
C ARG A 341 20.30 -21.41 12.89
N LEU A 342 20.75 -22.47 12.23
CA LEU A 342 22.14 -22.62 11.79
C LEU A 342 22.55 -21.51 10.81
N GLU A 343 21.68 -21.12 9.88
CA GLU A 343 21.92 -20.00 8.97
C GLU A 343 22.01 -18.66 9.71
N ALA A 344 21.18 -18.44 10.74
CA ALA A 344 21.23 -17.24 11.57
C ALA A 344 22.51 -17.17 12.41
N GLU A 345 22.89 -18.28 13.06
CA GLU A 345 24.14 -18.40 13.82
C GLU A 345 25.37 -18.19 12.91
N ALA A 346 25.37 -18.78 11.72
CA ALA A 346 26.44 -18.58 10.74
C ALA A 346 26.51 -17.14 10.22
N ALA A 347 25.36 -16.48 10.01
CA ALA A 347 25.32 -15.07 9.60
C ALA A 347 25.81 -14.13 10.71
N GLU A 348 25.49 -14.42 11.97
CA GLU A 348 25.98 -13.67 13.12
C GLU A 348 27.49 -13.86 13.32
N ALA A 349 27.99 -15.09 13.16
CA ALA A 349 29.42 -15.37 13.17
C ALA A 349 30.17 -14.60 12.06
N LEU A 350 29.66 -14.62 10.83
CA LEU A 350 30.24 -13.87 9.71
C LEU A 350 30.26 -12.36 9.99
N LYS A 351 29.19 -11.81 10.56
CA LYS A 351 29.13 -10.40 10.95
C LYS A 351 30.18 -10.07 12.00
N GLY A 352 30.33 -10.91 13.03
CA GLY A 352 31.34 -10.76 14.07
C GLY A 352 32.77 -10.79 13.51
N GLU A 353 33.04 -11.65 12.54
CA GLU A 353 34.33 -11.70 11.85
C GLU A 353 34.61 -10.41 11.06
N ILE A 354 33.62 -9.90 10.32
CA ILE A 354 33.75 -8.65 9.56
C ILE A 354 34.01 -7.47 10.52
N ASP A 355 33.28 -7.39 11.62
CA ASP A 355 33.44 -6.33 12.62
C ASP A 355 34.81 -6.41 13.32
N TRP A 356 35.31 -7.63 13.59
CA TRP A 356 36.66 -7.84 14.12
C TRP A 356 37.77 -7.43 13.14
N VAL A 357 37.64 -7.76 11.86
CA VAL A 357 38.62 -7.33 10.84
C VAL A 357 38.55 -5.81 10.64
N ARG A 358 37.34 -5.22 10.70
CA ARG A 358 37.14 -3.77 10.62
C ARG A 358 37.82 -3.02 11.77
N SER A 359 37.87 -3.59 12.97
CA SER A 359 38.61 -3.00 14.10
C SER A 359 40.13 -3.20 14.04
N GLY A 360 40.63 -3.87 13.00
CA GLY A 360 42.06 -4.12 12.78
C GLY A 360 42.53 -5.51 13.22
N GLY A 361 41.61 -6.38 13.66
CA GLY A 361 41.91 -7.75 14.07
C GLY A 361 42.37 -8.68 12.94
N ILE A 362 42.99 -9.79 13.32
CA ILE A 362 43.39 -10.89 12.43
C ILE A 362 42.55 -12.12 12.80
N LEU A 363 41.95 -12.77 11.80
CA LEU A 363 41.16 -14.00 12.01
C LEU A 363 42.04 -15.19 12.35
N ARG A 364 41.45 -16.18 13.01
CA ARG A 364 42.12 -17.44 13.33
C ARG A 364 41.41 -18.62 12.67
N ASP A 365 42.19 -19.61 12.25
CA ASP A 365 41.67 -20.88 11.74
C ASP A 365 41.16 -21.77 12.88
N SER A 366 40.59 -22.92 12.54
CA SER A 366 40.13 -23.93 13.51
C SER A 366 41.26 -24.48 14.39
N ASN A 367 42.51 -24.32 13.97
CA ASN A 367 43.71 -24.79 14.68
C ASN A 367 44.31 -23.68 15.57
N GLY A 368 43.70 -22.49 15.61
CA GLY A 368 44.13 -21.34 16.39
C GLY A 368 45.26 -20.50 15.74
N ASN A 369 45.71 -20.85 14.54
CA ASN A 369 46.70 -20.11 13.77
C ASN A 369 46.09 -18.87 13.12
N ARG A 370 46.91 -17.86 12.82
CA ARG A 370 46.45 -16.62 12.18
C ARG A 370 46.17 -16.85 10.69
N ASP A 371 44.95 -16.62 10.26
CA ASP A 371 44.51 -16.75 8.88
C ASP A 371 44.62 -15.41 8.15
N TYR A 372 45.80 -15.16 7.56
CA TYR A 372 46.05 -13.93 6.80
C TYR A 372 45.27 -13.89 5.48
N ALA A 373 45.09 -15.04 4.81
CA ALA A 373 44.42 -15.10 3.52
C ALA A 373 42.95 -14.69 3.65
N ARG A 374 42.23 -15.25 4.64
CA ARG A 374 40.83 -14.90 4.92
C ARG A 374 40.70 -13.47 5.44
N THR A 375 41.62 -13.03 6.29
CA THR A 375 41.64 -11.64 6.79
C THR A 375 41.80 -10.65 5.64
N GLU A 376 42.72 -10.90 4.71
CA GLU A 376 42.96 -9.98 3.59
C GLU A 376 41.81 -9.99 2.58
N ALA A 377 41.17 -11.15 2.33
CA ALA A 377 39.96 -11.23 1.52
C ALA A 377 38.82 -10.36 2.09
N ILE A 378 38.60 -10.40 3.41
CA ILE A 378 37.59 -9.54 4.06
C ILE A 378 37.99 -8.06 3.98
N ARG A 379 39.29 -7.74 4.13
CA ARG A 379 39.76 -6.36 3.97
C ARG A 379 39.57 -5.84 2.56
N GLU A 380 39.86 -6.65 1.54
CA GLU A 380 39.64 -6.29 0.15
C GLU A 380 38.15 -6.05 -0.12
N GLU A 381 37.28 -6.92 0.36
CA GLU A 381 35.83 -6.73 0.22
C GLU A 381 35.35 -5.47 0.97
N LEU A 382 35.88 -5.18 2.16
CA LEU A 382 35.59 -3.94 2.88
C LEU A 382 36.08 -2.70 2.12
N ARG A 383 37.27 -2.75 1.49
CA ARG A 383 37.80 -1.64 0.67
C ARG A 383 36.93 -1.42 -0.56
N LEU A 384 36.52 -2.50 -1.25
CA LEU A 384 35.62 -2.42 -2.40
C LEU A 384 34.25 -1.86 -2.00
N SER A 385 33.67 -2.35 -0.90
CA SER A 385 32.39 -1.86 -0.39
C SER A 385 32.45 -0.39 0.02
N ALA A 386 33.53 0.04 0.67
CA ALA A 386 33.74 1.45 1.03
C ALA A 386 33.89 2.33 -0.23
N TYR A 387 34.59 1.86 -1.25
CA TYR A 387 34.72 2.55 -2.54
C TYR A 387 33.37 2.69 -3.25
N GLU A 388 32.57 1.62 -3.32
CA GLU A 388 31.21 1.65 -3.88
C GLU A 388 30.27 2.58 -3.11
N ALA A 389 30.35 2.58 -1.78
CA ALA A 389 29.59 3.47 -0.92
C ALA A 389 29.94 4.95 -1.19
N ALA A 390 31.24 5.26 -1.31
CA ALA A 390 31.71 6.62 -1.62
C ALA A 390 31.23 7.09 -3.01
N LEU A 391 31.24 6.22 -4.02
CA LEU A 391 30.71 6.55 -5.35
C LEU A 391 29.20 6.84 -5.31
N THR A 392 28.46 6.04 -4.54
CA THR A 392 27.01 6.18 -4.38
C THR A 392 26.64 7.45 -3.62
N GLU A 393 27.35 7.74 -2.52
CA GLU A 393 27.18 8.97 -1.73
C GLU A 393 27.47 10.22 -2.56
N ARG A 394 28.54 10.20 -3.35
CA ARG A 394 28.89 11.29 -4.26
C ARG A 394 27.78 11.57 -5.27
N TRP A 395 27.20 10.52 -5.87
CA TRP A 395 26.08 10.66 -6.80
C TRP A 395 24.81 11.20 -6.12
N ASN A 396 24.48 10.68 -4.94
CA ASN A 396 23.32 11.13 -4.17
C ASN A 396 23.43 12.61 -3.78
N THR A 397 24.63 13.05 -3.40
CA THR A 397 24.92 14.46 -3.09
C THR A 397 24.70 15.36 -4.32
N TYR A 398 25.17 14.92 -5.49
CA TYR A 398 24.96 15.61 -6.76
C TYR A 398 23.46 15.73 -7.11
N GLU A 399 22.70 14.63 -7.00
CA GLU A 399 21.25 14.65 -7.25
C GLU A 399 20.49 15.56 -6.27
N ALA A 400 20.86 15.53 -4.99
CA ALA A 400 20.24 16.39 -3.97
C ALA A 400 20.45 17.89 -4.27
N ARG A 401 21.68 18.27 -4.64
CA ARG A 401 22.00 19.64 -5.05
C ARG A 401 21.27 20.05 -6.33
N TRP A 402 21.13 19.13 -7.29
CA TRP A 402 20.35 19.38 -8.51
C TRP A 402 18.87 19.61 -8.21
N ALA A 403 18.29 18.79 -7.33
CA ALA A 403 16.89 18.93 -6.92
C ALA A 403 16.63 20.27 -6.19
N ASP A 404 17.56 20.71 -5.33
CA ASP A 404 17.47 22.01 -4.67
C ASP A 404 17.53 23.17 -5.67
N LEU A 405 18.47 23.14 -6.62
CA LEU A 405 18.58 24.16 -7.68
C LEU A 405 17.30 24.21 -8.55
N ALA A 406 16.80 23.07 -8.99
CA ALA A 406 15.59 22.96 -9.83
C ALA A 406 14.30 23.35 -9.08
N GLY A 407 14.18 22.97 -7.80
CA GLY A 407 13.04 23.32 -6.94
C GLY A 407 12.98 24.82 -6.62
N LYS A 408 14.15 25.46 -6.43
CA LYS A 408 14.23 26.92 -6.27
C LYS A 408 13.90 27.65 -7.58
N ALA A 409 14.24 27.09 -8.75
CA ALA A 409 13.96 27.72 -10.05
C ALA A 409 12.46 27.73 -10.43
N THR A 410 11.66 26.82 -9.87
CA THR A 410 10.22 26.68 -10.18
C THR A 410 9.29 27.48 -9.26
N ARG A 411 9.75 27.84 -8.05
CA ARG A 411 8.88 28.43 -7.02
C ARG A 411 8.71 29.94 -7.06
N ASP A 412 9.60 30.69 -7.71
CA ASP A 412 9.55 32.16 -7.62
C ASP A 412 10.26 32.83 -8.82
N ARG A 413 9.50 33.25 -9.85
CA ARG A 413 10.06 33.98 -11.01
C ARG A 413 10.47 35.43 -10.68
N ASN A 414 10.02 35.97 -9.55
CA ASN A 414 10.21 37.37 -9.15
C ASN A 414 11.30 37.58 -8.09
N LYS A 415 12.08 36.55 -7.74
CA LYS A 415 13.11 36.65 -6.71
C LYS A 415 14.45 37.13 -7.28
N ALA A 416 15.17 37.91 -6.47
CA ALA A 416 16.51 38.42 -6.77
C ALA A 416 17.49 37.32 -7.19
N ARG A 417 18.44 37.67 -8.07
CA ARG A 417 19.56 36.81 -8.51
C ARG A 417 20.35 36.34 -7.29
N ASP A 418 20.25 35.06 -6.96
CA ASP A 418 20.78 34.46 -5.73
C ASP A 418 21.64 33.21 -5.96
N VAL A 419 21.83 32.80 -7.22
CA VAL A 419 22.66 31.63 -7.57
C VAL A 419 24.07 32.08 -7.92
N ARG A 420 25.08 31.49 -7.28
CA ARG A 420 26.51 31.68 -7.59
C ARG A 420 27.06 30.47 -8.36
N PHE A 421 28.27 30.61 -8.91
CA PHE A 421 28.94 29.53 -9.64
C PHE A 421 29.10 28.25 -8.80
N VAL A 422 29.39 28.40 -7.52
CA VAL A 422 29.60 27.29 -6.57
C VAL A 422 28.32 26.53 -6.25
N ASP A 423 27.14 27.15 -6.40
CA ASP A 423 25.85 26.54 -6.12
C ASP A 423 25.46 25.56 -7.21
N VAL A 424 25.88 25.82 -8.45
CA VAL A 424 25.63 24.95 -9.60
C VAL A 424 26.32 23.60 -9.35
N PRO A 425 25.55 22.48 -9.34
CA PRO A 425 26.10 21.15 -9.18
C PRO A 425 26.77 20.70 -10.48
N TRP A 426 28.04 21.03 -10.63
CA TRP A 426 28.86 20.58 -11.75
C TRP A 426 29.13 19.06 -11.65
N PRO A 427 29.02 18.29 -12.76
CA PRO A 427 29.22 16.85 -12.77
C PRO A 427 30.72 16.49 -12.77
N VAL A 428 31.45 17.00 -11.78
CA VAL A 428 32.89 16.75 -11.59
C VAL A 428 33.15 16.49 -10.11
N ALA A 429 34.11 15.61 -9.82
CA ALA A 429 34.50 15.34 -8.44
C ALA A 429 35.29 16.55 -7.87
N PRO A 430 34.94 17.04 -6.67
CA PRO A 430 35.69 18.11 -6.02
C PRO A 430 37.10 17.62 -5.70
N MET A 431 38.11 18.43 -6.04
CA MET A 431 39.50 18.12 -5.74
C MET A 431 39.86 18.78 -4.41
N ASN A 432 40.40 18.02 -3.46
CA ASN A 432 40.83 18.53 -2.14
C ASN A 432 39.78 19.37 -1.40
N GLN A 433 38.49 19.00 -1.50
CA GLN A 433 37.36 19.71 -0.89
C GLN A 433 37.13 21.15 -1.39
N GLN A 434 37.85 21.59 -2.43
CA GLN A 434 37.58 22.86 -3.09
C GLN A 434 36.40 22.74 -4.07
N SER A 435 35.64 23.83 -4.18
CA SER A 435 34.60 23.93 -5.20
C SER A 435 35.26 23.88 -6.58
N PRO A 436 34.64 23.20 -7.56
CA PRO A 436 35.18 23.13 -8.91
C PRO A 436 35.27 24.53 -9.50
N THR A 437 36.29 24.75 -10.33
CA THR A 437 36.50 25.95 -11.13
C THR A 437 36.19 25.66 -12.59
N LEU A 438 36.13 26.70 -13.43
CA LEU A 438 35.90 26.56 -14.87
C LEU A 438 36.90 25.62 -15.56
N ALA A 439 38.18 25.67 -15.15
CA ALA A 439 39.24 24.83 -15.69
C ALA A 439 39.06 23.34 -15.37
N ASP A 440 38.27 23.02 -14.33
CA ASP A 440 38.01 21.63 -13.91
C ASP A 440 36.93 20.96 -14.77
N LEU A 441 36.17 21.72 -15.57
CA LEU A 441 35.05 21.23 -16.40
C LEU A 441 35.55 20.61 -17.72
N THR A 442 36.46 19.65 -17.62
CA THR A 442 37.01 18.92 -18.77
C THR A 442 36.21 17.66 -19.08
N VAL A 443 36.28 17.21 -20.34
CA VAL A 443 35.57 16.04 -20.85
C VAL A 443 35.88 14.79 -20.03
N ASP A 444 37.17 14.56 -19.74
CA ASP A 444 37.63 13.37 -19.01
C ASP A 444 37.11 13.34 -17.57
N ARG A 445 37.05 14.49 -16.89
CA ARG A 445 36.55 14.56 -15.51
C ARG A 445 35.04 14.41 -15.43
N VAL A 446 34.31 14.94 -16.41
CA VAL A 446 32.87 14.73 -16.55
C VAL A 446 32.57 13.27 -16.87
N GLU A 447 33.34 12.65 -17.77
CA GLU A 447 33.25 11.24 -18.11
C GLU A 447 33.46 10.36 -16.87
N GLU A 448 34.55 10.61 -16.14
CA GLU A 448 34.88 9.90 -14.92
C GLU A 448 33.74 10.01 -13.92
N PHE A 449 33.24 11.21 -13.65
CA PHE A 449 32.16 11.42 -12.69
C PHE A 449 30.88 10.66 -13.06
N LEU A 450 30.44 10.78 -14.32
CA LEU A 450 29.17 10.20 -14.78
C LEU A 450 29.24 8.67 -14.91
N LEU A 451 30.38 8.12 -15.34
CA LEU A 451 30.50 6.69 -15.68
C LEU A 451 31.04 5.84 -14.54
N THR A 452 31.84 6.38 -13.61
CA THR A 452 32.40 5.58 -12.49
C THR A 452 31.32 5.02 -11.57
N VAL A 453 30.21 5.75 -11.37
CA VAL A 453 29.08 5.29 -10.55
C VAL A 453 28.39 4.06 -11.14
N LEU A 454 28.51 3.83 -12.46
CA LEU A 454 27.95 2.64 -13.12
C LEU A 454 28.72 1.36 -12.79
N LYS A 455 29.93 1.47 -12.19
CA LYS A 455 30.73 0.31 -11.75
C LYS A 455 30.21 -0.33 -10.46
N VAL A 456 29.32 0.35 -9.73
CA VAL A 456 28.75 -0.17 -8.47
C VAL A 456 27.91 -1.42 -8.76
N ARG A 457 28.13 -2.49 -7.99
CA ARG A 457 27.38 -3.75 -8.10
C ARG A 457 25.87 -3.48 -8.03
N GLY A 458 25.11 -4.02 -8.99
CA GLY A 458 23.65 -3.86 -9.06
C GLY A 458 23.14 -2.60 -9.80
N CYS A 459 24.03 -1.76 -10.36
CA CYS A 459 23.59 -0.66 -11.22
C CYS A 459 23.05 -1.20 -12.56
N THR A 460 21.77 -0.97 -12.84
CA THR A 460 21.09 -1.41 -14.08
C THR A 460 21.17 -0.38 -15.21
N VAL A 461 21.64 0.83 -14.92
CA VAL A 461 21.64 1.95 -15.87
C VAL A 461 22.79 1.79 -16.86
N THR A 462 22.49 1.86 -18.15
CA THR A 462 23.51 1.77 -19.19
C THR A 462 24.30 3.08 -19.34
N LYS A 463 25.52 3.00 -19.89
CA LYS A 463 26.32 4.20 -20.23
C LYS A 463 25.53 5.16 -21.11
N LYS A 464 24.84 4.63 -22.13
CA LYS A 464 24.00 5.40 -23.07
C LYS A 464 22.86 6.13 -22.37
N GLU A 465 22.16 5.46 -21.47
CA GLU A 465 21.06 6.04 -20.71
C GLU A 465 21.54 7.13 -19.74
N ARG A 466 22.70 6.94 -19.10
CA ARG A 466 23.33 7.93 -18.22
C ARG A 466 23.70 9.21 -18.96
N VAL A 467 24.29 9.10 -20.16
CA VAL A 467 24.66 10.26 -20.97
C VAL A 467 23.41 10.96 -21.52
N ARG A 468 22.41 10.23 -22.03
CA ARG A 468 21.16 10.83 -22.55
C ARG A 468 20.37 11.57 -21.47
N SER A 469 20.24 10.99 -20.28
CA SER A 469 19.56 11.65 -19.15
C SER A 469 20.31 12.92 -18.70
N SER A 470 21.65 12.90 -18.75
CA SER A 470 22.47 14.09 -18.48
C SER A 470 22.28 15.17 -19.56
N LEU A 471 22.24 14.82 -20.84
CA LEU A 471 21.94 15.77 -21.93
C LEU A 471 20.57 16.44 -21.76
N LEU A 472 19.53 15.68 -21.42
CA LEU A 472 18.18 16.23 -21.17
C LEU A 472 18.13 17.13 -19.93
N ARG A 473 19.05 16.95 -18.99
CA ARG A 473 19.16 17.76 -17.79
C ARG A 473 19.84 19.10 -18.09
N TRP A 474 20.91 19.09 -18.87
CA TRP A 474 21.68 20.27 -19.28
C TRP A 474 21.16 20.94 -20.57
N HIS A 475 19.93 20.63 -20.99
CA HIS A 475 19.33 21.21 -22.19
C HIS A 475 19.19 22.74 -22.10
N PRO A 476 19.43 23.51 -23.19
CA PRO A 476 19.40 24.98 -23.18
C PRO A 476 18.14 25.60 -22.57
N ASP A 477 16.97 25.00 -22.80
CA ASP A 477 15.68 25.48 -22.26
C ASP A 477 15.67 25.51 -20.71
N LYS A 478 16.15 24.44 -20.07
CA LYS A 478 16.27 24.38 -18.61
C LYS A 478 17.38 25.28 -18.09
N MET A 479 18.48 25.36 -18.83
CA MET A 479 19.64 26.18 -18.44
C MET A 479 19.32 27.68 -18.52
N THR A 480 18.44 28.09 -19.43
CA THR A 480 17.95 29.48 -19.52
C THR A 480 17.27 29.92 -18.22
N ALA A 481 16.46 29.04 -17.61
CA ALA A 481 15.82 29.30 -16.34
C ALA A 481 16.82 29.42 -15.17
N VAL A 482 17.92 28.64 -15.20
CA VAL A 482 19.00 28.73 -14.21
C VAL A 482 19.78 30.04 -14.39
N LEU A 483 20.20 30.36 -15.61
CA LEU A 483 20.94 31.58 -15.95
C LEU A 483 20.19 32.86 -15.55
N GLY A 484 18.86 32.87 -15.63
CA GLY A 484 18.04 34.01 -15.17
C GLY A 484 18.16 34.33 -13.68
N ARG A 485 18.67 33.40 -12.86
CA ARG A 485 18.82 33.53 -11.41
C ARG A 485 20.27 33.70 -10.94
N VAL A 486 21.23 33.61 -11.86
CA VAL A 486 22.66 33.75 -11.53
C VAL A 486 22.97 35.22 -11.25
N VAL A 487 23.79 35.48 -10.24
CA VAL A 487 24.31 36.83 -9.95
C VAL A 487 25.12 37.36 -11.14
N ASP A 488 25.05 38.67 -11.41
CA ASP A 488 25.69 39.26 -12.60
C ASP A 488 27.20 39.00 -12.66
N GLU A 489 27.87 38.95 -11.51
CA GLU A 489 29.30 38.67 -11.36
C GLU A 489 29.69 37.29 -11.90
N ASP A 490 28.87 36.26 -11.60
CA ASP A 490 29.17 34.86 -11.96
C ASP A 490 28.50 34.44 -13.28
N LEU A 491 27.66 35.28 -13.87
CA LEU A 491 26.90 34.97 -15.08
C LEU A 491 27.79 34.56 -16.28
N PRO A 492 28.93 35.23 -16.57
CA PRO A 492 29.84 34.79 -17.63
C PRO A 492 30.42 33.41 -17.35
N ALA A 493 30.87 33.17 -16.11
CA ALA A 493 31.47 31.91 -15.70
C ALA A 493 30.46 30.75 -15.74
N VAL A 494 29.24 30.95 -15.24
CA VAL A 494 28.21 29.90 -15.29
C VAL A 494 27.82 29.58 -16.73
N ARG A 495 27.71 30.59 -17.60
CA ARG A 495 27.43 30.39 -19.03
C ARG A 495 28.51 29.56 -19.71
N GLU A 496 29.77 29.91 -19.49
CA GLU A 496 30.91 29.18 -20.05
C GLU A 496 30.98 27.74 -19.52
N GLY A 497 30.75 27.55 -18.22
CA GLY A 497 30.72 26.23 -17.61
C GLY A 497 29.58 25.35 -18.16
N ILE A 498 28.38 25.90 -18.34
CA ILE A 498 27.26 25.19 -18.99
C ILE A 498 27.65 24.75 -20.40
N HIS A 499 28.28 25.64 -21.17
CA HIS A 499 28.72 25.33 -22.52
C HIS A 499 29.78 24.20 -22.53
N ALA A 500 30.76 24.25 -21.63
CA ALA A 500 31.77 23.20 -21.46
C ALA A 500 31.15 21.83 -21.13
N ILE A 501 30.15 21.79 -20.24
CA ILE A 501 29.43 20.55 -19.91
C ILE A 501 28.62 20.04 -21.10
N ILE A 502 27.90 20.89 -21.81
CA ILE A 502 27.12 20.49 -23.00
C ILE A 502 28.04 19.91 -24.07
N LEU A 503 29.18 20.55 -24.34
CA LEU A 503 30.18 20.04 -25.28
C LEU A 503 30.73 18.67 -24.84
N SER A 504 31.06 18.53 -23.55
CA SER A 504 31.53 17.26 -22.98
C SER A 504 30.49 16.16 -23.15
N LEU A 505 29.23 16.44 -22.87
CA LEU A 505 28.13 15.48 -23.00
C LEU A 505 27.86 15.07 -24.46
N HIS A 506 27.98 16.00 -25.42
CA HIS A 506 27.87 15.67 -26.84
C HIS A 506 29.01 14.77 -27.32
N GLN A 507 30.25 15.06 -26.92
CA GLN A 507 31.39 14.20 -27.21
C GLN A 507 31.25 12.81 -26.58
N LEU A 508 30.71 12.73 -25.36
CA LEU A 508 30.42 11.45 -24.72
C LEU A 508 29.32 10.67 -25.45
N ASN A 509 28.28 11.36 -25.93
CA ASN A 509 27.23 10.70 -26.68
C ASN A 509 27.75 10.14 -28.01
N SER A 510 28.61 10.88 -28.72
CA SER A 510 29.23 10.37 -29.96
C SER A 510 30.15 9.17 -29.69
N LYS A 511 30.97 9.22 -28.62
CA LYS A 511 31.82 8.08 -28.21
C LYS A 511 30.99 6.82 -27.91
N VAL A 512 29.86 6.97 -27.21
CA VAL A 512 28.95 5.86 -26.87
C VAL A 512 28.21 5.32 -28.08
N GLU A 513 27.88 6.15 -29.07
CA GLU A 513 27.25 5.72 -30.32
C GLU A 513 28.21 4.96 -31.25
N THR A 514 29.51 5.28 -31.23
CA THR A 514 30.53 4.54 -32.00
C THR A 514 30.96 3.21 -31.38
N THR A 515 30.65 2.98 -30.10
CA THR A 515 31.06 1.77 -29.36
C THR A 515 29.93 0.76 -29.12
N ALA A 516 28.71 1.10 -29.55
CA ALA A 516 27.53 0.24 -29.55
C ALA A 516 27.29 -0.31 -30.97
#